data_AF-A0A1W7D145-F1
#
_entry.id   AF-A0A1W7D145-F1
#
_cell.length_a   1.000
_cell.length_b   1.000
_cell.length_c   1.000
_cell.angle_alpha   90.00
_cell.angle_beta   90.00
_cell.angle_gamma   90.00
#
_symmetry.space_group_name_H-M   'P 1'
#
loop_
_entity.id
_entity.type
_entity.pdbx_description
1 polymer ?
#
loop_
_entity_poly.entity_id
_entity_poly.type
_entity_poly.pdbx_seq_one_letter_code
_entity_poly.pdbx_strand_id
1 'polypeptide(L)'
;MTDEPSAASGGPRLPWPHCGHGTTADDRVGCRGVRIAGRAACLVHVDEAERAAYLGGLAPGADVDQRGTSFDSRLAGRLLAALRDPATGGPRLGTAQFQEASFAGNVQFERAVFTGDAWFYGASFGGDAQFARAVFSGAAGFDQVTFVGRARFDQAAFTGEAGFHGATFAGEAGFERATFTGDAGFHGAAFTGEARFDQAVFGSDAGFYGAAFRGEAGFHRAEFAGDAQFERVEFSDDAGFRWARFEAAPRLGRLTCAGTVELSGAVFGAPVTVEVAARALALRRTRFASTAALRVRYAHVDLSGAVLEYPVSLAAEPQPFTDDSGGEVVERTHGDADAGVRVLSLNGVDTSHLSLTDVDLAECRLAGAVNLDQLSLSGRITFARPPAGWHRRGVLPARWSRRKVLVEEHHVRAAGHRGPAARGWRPHPNSDPGPGPEGPGRGNAPPAPGSPRAVVVAGLYRQLRKALEDGKNEPGAADFYYGEMEMRRRDRGTPFPERLLLRLYWATSGYGLRASRALAWLGAAMTATVLALMLWGLPADEPKPVVTGRQVAAGQELALVTDTPAPVNPGGPLADRFTAERFEKALRVVINSGVFRSSGQHLTTAGTYTEMAARFSAPLLLALAVLAVRARVKR
;
A
#
# COMPACT_ATOMS: atom_id res chain seq x y z
N MET A 1 37.78 56.89 -31.15
CA MET A 1 39.24 57.10 -31.23
C MET A 1 39.77 57.29 -29.82
N THR A 2 40.14 56.18 -29.19
CA THR A 2 41.29 56.01 -28.28
C THR A 2 41.20 54.59 -27.70
N ASP A 3 42.31 53.88 -27.85
CA ASP A 3 42.50 52.43 -27.79
C ASP A 3 42.20 51.77 -26.43
N GLU A 4 41.48 50.64 -26.48
CA GLU A 4 41.56 49.57 -25.49
C GLU A 4 42.83 48.74 -25.75
N PRO A 5 43.69 48.49 -24.74
CA PRO A 5 44.78 47.54 -24.91
C PRO A 5 44.22 46.11 -24.79
N SER A 6 44.35 45.39 -25.90
CA SER A 6 44.26 43.95 -26.08
C SER A 6 44.59 43.15 -24.80
N ALA A 7 43.57 42.51 -24.22
CA ALA A 7 43.73 41.52 -23.18
C ALA A 7 44.50 40.31 -23.74
N ALA A 8 45.78 40.22 -23.39
CA ALA A 8 46.61 39.08 -23.65
C ALA A 8 45.97 37.79 -23.08
N SER A 9 45.92 36.78 -23.94
CA SER A 9 45.48 35.42 -23.69
C SER A 9 46.07 34.78 -22.42
N GLY A 10 45.27 34.69 -21.36
CA GLY A 10 45.56 33.85 -20.19
C GLY A 10 44.66 32.62 -20.21
N GLY A 11 45.21 31.47 -20.62
CA GLY A 11 44.55 30.17 -20.38
C GLY A 11 44.43 29.89 -18.87
N PRO A 12 43.62 28.90 -18.45
CA PRO A 12 43.40 28.61 -17.03
C PRO A 12 44.73 28.30 -16.34
N ARG A 13 45.13 29.15 -15.39
CA ARG A 13 46.26 28.89 -14.51
C ARG A 13 45.81 27.90 -13.43
N LEU A 14 46.40 26.71 -13.44
CA LEU A 14 46.23 25.74 -12.36
C LEU A 14 46.74 26.32 -11.03
N PRO A 15 46.14 25.98 -9.89
CA PRO A 15 46.51 26.56 -8.60
C PRO A 15 47.82 26.01 -8.01
N TRP A 16 48.53 25.12 -8.72
CA TRP A 16 49.83 24.55 -8.33
C TRP A 16 50.88 24.68 -9.44
N PRO A 17 52.19 24.63 -9.07
CA PRO A 17 53.27 24.57 -10.05
C PRO A 17 53.23 23.22 -10.80
N HIS A 18 52.74 23.24 -12.04
CA HIS A 18 52.59 22.05 -12.90
C HIS A 18 53.78 21.84 -13.83
N CYS A 19 53.96 20.60 -14.30
CA CYS A 19 55.09 20.14 -15.10
C CYS A 19 55.22 20.87 -16.44
N GLY A 20 54.12 21.06 -17.17
CA GLY A 20 54.13 21.73 -18.48
C GLY A 20 54.89 20.95 -19.57
N HIS A 21 55.23 19.67 -19.34
CA HIS A 21 55.85 18.84 -20.37
C HIS A 21 54.83 18.57 -21.49
N GLY A 22 55.29 18.63 -22.75
CA GLY A 22 54.44 18.38 -23.91
C GLY A 22 53.48 19.51 -24.27
N THR A 23 53.74 20.75 -23.84
CA THR A 23 52.97 21.93 -24.30
C THR A 23 53.00 22.04 -25.82
N THR A 24 51.84 22.19 -26.43
CA THR A 24 51.66 22.37 -27.88
C THR A 24 50.86 23.65 -28.17
N ALA A 25 50.68 24.00 -29.44
CA ALA A 25 49.86 25.16 -29.82
C ALA A 25 48.38 24.98 -29.41
N ASP A 26 47.89 23.73 -29.42
CA ASP A 26 46.51 23.36 -29.08
C ASP A 26 46.33 23.07 -27.58
N ASP A 27 47.33 22.49 -26.90
CA ASP A 27 47.38 22.36 -25.44
C ASP A 27 48.50 23.22 -24.84
N ARG A 28 48.14 24.47 -24.52
CA ARG A 28 49.06 25.46 -23.94
C ARG A 28 49.43 25.19 -22.48
N VAL A 29 48.80 24.20 -21.83
CA VAL A 29 49.09 23.81 -20.43
C VAL A 29 50.05 22.62 -20.41
N GLY A 30 49.90 21.67 -21.34
CA GLY A 30 50.65 20.42 -21.34
C GLY A 30 50.38 19.61 -20.07
N CYS A 31 51.39 18.86 -19.60
CA CYS A 31 51.24 18.00 -18.43
C CYS A 31 50.87 18.80 -17.16
N ARG A 32 49.71 18.46 -16.58
CA ARG A 32 49.13 19.09 -15.39
C ARG A 32 49.71 18.62 -14.05
N GLY A 33 50.54 17.57 -14.08
CA GLY A 33 51.14 16.98 -12.89
C GLY A 33 51.98 17.97 -12.11
N VAL A 34 51.82 17.99 -10.78
CA VAL A 34 52.60 18.84 -9.88
C VAL A 34 54.09 18.53 -9.99
N ARG A 35 54.91 19.57 -9.91
CA ARG A 35 56.37 19.41 -9.89
C ARG A 35 56.81 18.79 -8.57
N ILE A 36 57.75 17.84 -8.63
CA ILE A 36 58.40 17.35 -7.41
C ILE A 36 59.19 18.51 -6.80
N ALA A 37 59.20 18.62 -5.47
CA ALA A 37 59.95 19.66 -4.76
C ALA A 37 61.43 19.67 -5.21
N GLY A 38 61.90 20.85 -5.66
CA GLY A 38 63.26 21.03 -6.16
C GLY A 38 63.52 20.52 -7.59
N ARG A 39 62.49 20.07 -8.32
CA ARG A 39 62.60 19.59 -9.71
C ARG A 39 61.71 20.41 -10.65
N ALA A 40 62.05 20.41 -11.94
CA ALA A 40 61.28 21.11 -12.98
C ALA A 40 60.08 20.30 -13.50
N ALA A 41 60.06 18.99 -13.25
CA ALA A 41 59.08 18.04 -13.80
C ALA A 41 58.29 17.29 -12.72
N CYS A 42 57.16 16.68 -13.11
CA CYS A 42 56.38 15.79 -12.26
C CYS A 42 56.99 14.39 -12.17
N LEU A 43 56.46 13.55 -11.27
CA LEU A 43 56.92 12.18 -11.02
C LEU A 43 56.97 11.30 -12.30
N VAL A 44 56.13 11.61 -13.28
CA VAL A 44 56.07 10.93 -14.57
C VAL A 44 57.22 11.35 -15.49
N HIS A 45 57.55 12.65 -15.54
CA HIS A 45 58.49 13.21 -16.52
C HIS A 45 59.92 13.42 -16.01
N VAL A 46 60.18 13.20 -14.72
CA VAL A 46 61.55 13.09 -14.21
C VAL A 46 62.22 11.82 -14.73
N ASP A 47 63.56 11.81 -14.75
CA ASP A 47 64.31 10.61 -15.11
C ASP A 47 64.18 9.50 -14.05
N GLU A 48 64.61 8.28 -14.38
CA GLU A 48 64.45 7.12 -13.47
C GLU A 48 65.31 7.23 -12.21
N ALA A 49 66.45 7.92 -12.24
CA ALA A 49 67.31 8.11 -11.08
C ALA A 49 66.70 9.10 -10.09
N GLU A 50 66.18 10.23 -10.60
CA GLU A 50 65.44 11.23 -9.84
C GLU A 50 64.15 10.63 -9.26
N ARG A 51 63.43 9.83 -10.05
CA ARG A 51 62.23 9.11 -9.60
C ARG A 51 62.55 8.13 -8.48
N ALA A 52 63.59 7.31 -8.63
CA ALA A 52 64.02 6.36 -7.61
C ALA A 52 64.48 7.08 -6.33
N ALA A 53 65.17 8.21 -6.46
CA ALA A 53 65.59 9.03 -5.32
C ALA A 53 64.40 9.64 -4.56
N TYR A 54 63.41 10.19 -5.27
CA TYR A 54 62.18 10.70 -4.66
C TYR A 54 61.44 9.59 -3.91
N LEU A 55 61.22 8.44 -4.57
CA LEU A 55 60.51 7.31 -3.97
C LEU A 55 61.28 6.71 -2.79
N GLY A 56 62.60 6.60 -2.85
CA GLY A 56 63.43 6.10 -1.76
C GLY A 56 63.53 7.05 -0.56
N GLY A 57 63.20 8.33 -0.74
CA GLY A 57 63.12 9.31 0.34
C GLY A 57 61.77 9.32 1.09
N LEU A 58 60.76 8.58 0.60
CA LEU A 58 59.48 8.46 1.27
C LEU A 58 59.58 7.47 2.43
N ALA A 59 58.94 7.82 3.53
CA ALA A 59 58.77 6.96 4.70
C ALA A 59 57.28 6.76 4.99
N PRO A 60 56.87 5.67 5.66
CA PRO A 60 55.49 5.48 6.08
C PRO A 60 54.98 6.67 6.90
N GLY A 61 53.85 7.26 6.49
CA GLY A 61 53.26 8.46 7.08
C GLY A 61 53.77 9.79 6.52
N ALA A 62 54.63 9.78 5.49
CA ALA A 62 55.04 10.99 4.79
C ALA A 62 53.86 11.63 4.02
N ASP A 63 53.90 12.96 3.90
CA ASP A 63 52.98 13.71 3.05
C ASP A 63 53.30 13.49 1.57
N VAL A 64 52.26 13.39 0.75
CA VAL A 64 52.35 13.08 -0.67
C VAL A 64 51.55 14.11 -1.46
N ASP A 65 52.22 14.85 -2.35
CA ASP A 65 51.58 15.75 -3.31
C ASP A 65 51.81 15.25 -4.73
N GLN A 66 50.73 14.83 -5.38
CA GLN A 66 50.70 14.24 -6.71
C GLN A 66 49.53 14.79 -7.55
N ARG A 67 49.11 16.03 -7.26
CA ARG A 67 48.03 16.71 -7.99
C ARG A 67 48.27 16.74 -9.50
N GLY A 68 47.23 16.51 -10.29
CA GLY A 68 47.26 16.51 -11.76
C GLY A 68 48.13 15.40 -12.39
N THR A 69 48.69 14.48 -11.61
CA THR A 69 49.66 13.49 -12.10
C THR A 69 48.95 12.28 -12.71
N SER A 70 49.44 11.80 -13.85
CA SER A 70 48.89 10.63 -14.55
C SER A 70 49.71 9.38 -14.23
N PHE A 71 49.13 8.46 -13.48
CA PHE A 71 49.72 7.20 -13.06
C PHE A 71 49.34 6.04 -13.98
N ASP A 72 50.34 5.25 -14.38
CA ASP A 72 50.12 3.86 -14.76
C ASP A 72 50.13 2.96 -13.50
N SER A 73 49.68 1.71 -13.64
CA SER A 73 49.63 0.77 -12.50
C SER A 73 51.01 0.51 -11.88
N ARG A 74 52.09 0.59 -12.66
CA ARG A 74 53.44 0.32 -12.17
C ARG A 74 53.93 1.46 -11.28
N LEU A 75 53.77 2.70 -11.72
CA LEU A 75 54.18 3.89 -10.99
C LEU A 75 53.36 4.07 -9.72
N ALA A 76 52.03 3.89 -9.79
CA ALA A 76 51.17 3.89 -8.62
C ALA A 76 51.60 2.84 -7.60
N GLY A 77 51.86 1.60 -8.06
CA GLY A 77 52.35 0.52 -7.20
C GLY A 77 53.70 0.83 -6.55
N ARG A 78 54.63 1.45 -7.28
CA ARG A 78 55.93 1.89 -6.73
C ARG A 78 55.78 2.96 -5.66
N LEU A 79 54.92 3.95 -5.88
CA LEU A 79 54.64 5.01 -4.90
C LEU A 79 54.08 4.42 -3.60
N LEU A 80 53.08 3.54 -3.69
CA LEU A 80 52.45 2.94 -2.51
C LEU A 80 53.38 1.94 -1.81
N ALA A 81 54.23 1.23 -2.56
CA ALA A 81 55.25 0.35 -1.98
C ALA A 81 56.30 1.12 -1.16
N ALA A 82 56.68 2.33 -1.59
CA ALA A 82 57.60 3.19 -0.85
C ALA A 82 57.01 3.67 0.50
N LEU A 83 55.69 3.78 0.59
CA LEU A 83 54.96 4.23 1.78
C LEU A 83 54.49 3.07 2.66
N ARG A 84 54.90 1.84 2.36
CA ARG A 84 54.42 0.63 3.04
C ARG A 84 54.95 0.56 4.48
N ASP A 85 54.04 0.50 5.44
CA ASP A 85 54.39 0.29 6.84
C ASP A 85 54.72 -1.21 7.07
N PRO A 86 55.93 -1.56 7.55
CA PRO A 86 56.31 -2.95 7.81
C PRO A 86 55.44 -3.65 8.85
N ALA A 87 54.84 -2.91 9.79
CA ALA A 87 54.07 -3.48 10.88
C ALA A 87 52.65 -3.89 10.45
N THR A 88 52.02 -3.09 9.59
CA THR A 88 50.64 -3.33 9.13
C THR A 88 50.58 -3.99 7.76
N GLY A 89 51.66 -3.89 6.98
CA GLY A 89 51.73 -4.32 5.58
C GLY A 89 50.94 -3.44 4.60
N GLY A 90 50.24 -2.40 5.07
CA GLY A 90 49.50 -1.45 4.24
C GLY A 90 50.31 -0.18 3.95
N PRO A 91 50.00 0.57 2.89
CA PRO A 91 50.59 1.89 2.69
C PRO A 91 50.09 2.86 3.78
N ARG A 92 51.00 3.62 4.38
CA ARG A 92 50.68 4.65 5.36
C ARG A 92 51.06 6.01 4.78
N LEU A 93 50.09 6.90 4.66
CA LEU A 93 50.24 8.22 4.08
C LEU A 93 49.92 9.27 5.14
N GLY A 94 50.65 10.39 5.14
CA GLY A 94 50.31 11.58 5.89
C GLY A 94 49.13 12.30 5.24
N THR A 95 49.34 13.56 4.88
CA THR A 95 48.46 14.31 3.98
C THR A 95 48.66 13.81 2.55
N ALA A 96 47.59 13.40 1.87
CA ALA A 96 47.62 12.85 0.52
C ALA A 96 46.85 13.76 -0.44
N GLN A 97 47.55 14.38 -1.38
CA GLN A 97 46.99 15.27 -2.39
C GLN A 97 47.06 14.64 -3.78
N PHE A 98 45.92 14.17 -4.27
CA PHE A 98 45.70 13.53 -5.57
C PHE A 98 44.64 14.25 -6.40
N GLN A 99 44.39 15.54 -6.13
CA GLN A 99 43.40 16.32 -6.88
C GLN A 99 43.74 16.34 -8.38
N GLU A 100 42.75 16.12 -9.23
CA GLU A 100 42.90 15.99 -10.70
C GLU A 100 43.91 14.91 -11.15
N ALA A 101 44.33 13.98 -10.28
CA ALA A 101 45.20 12.88 -10.68
C ALA A 101 44.42 11.86 -11.53
N SER A 102 45.11 11.19 -12.45
CA SER A 102 44.52 10.15 -13.30
C SER A 102 45.24 8.83 -13.10
N PHE A 103 44.52 7.77 -12.77
CA PHE A 103 45.03 6.41 -12.63
C PHE A 103 44.52 5.57 -13.80
N ALA A 104 45.35 5.38 -14.83
CA ALA A 104 44.93 4.71 -16.06
C ALA A 104 44.64 3.22 -15.87
N GLY A 105 45.29 2.58 -14.88
CA GLY A 105 45.09 1.17 -14.55
C GLY A 105 44.70 0.98 -13.09
N ASN A 106 44.70 -0.28 -12.64
CA ASN A 106 44.30 -0.64 -11.29
C ASN A 106 45.24 -0.02 -10.25
N VAL A 107 44.67 0.42 -9.13
CA VAL A 107 45.39 0.99 -7.99
C VAL A 107 44.92 0.36 -6.67
N GLN A 108 45.89 0.08 -5.78
CA GLN A 108 45.71 -0.75 -4.59
C GLN A 108 46.00 0.04 -3.31
N PHE A 109 44.97 0.71 -2.79
CA PHE A 109 44.95 1.32 -1.46
C PHE A 109 44.32 0.39 -0.41
N GLU A 110 44.29 -0.92 -0.66
CA GLU A 110 43.76 -1.88 0.30
C GLU A 110 44.54 -1.79 1.62
N ARG A 111 43.84 -1.68 2.75
CA ARG A 111 44.42 -1.50 4.09
C ARG A 111 45.30 -0.25 4.21
N ALA A 112 45.13 0.74 3.33
CA ALA A 112 45.84 2.00 3.43
C ALA A 112 45.44 2.76 4.69
N VAL A 113 46.38 3.45 5.33
CA VAL A 113 46.09 4.34 6.45
C VAL A 113 46.50 5.76 6.06
N PHE A 114 45.51 6.63 5.90
CA PHE A 114 45.71 8.06 5.71
C PHE A 114 45.61 8.72 7.09
N THR A 115 46.75 9.17 7.62
CA THR A 115 46.81 9.80 8.95
C THR A 115 46.50 11.30 8.91
N GLY A 116 46.67 11.94 7.75
CA GLY A 116 46.19 13.30 7.47
C GLY A 116 44.99 13.29 6.51
N ASP A 117 44.71 14.44 5.91
CA ASP A 117 43.64 14.57 4.93
C ASP A 117 43.99 13.91 3.59
N ALA A 118 43.00 13.31 2.94
CA ALA A 118 43.13 12.63 1.67
C ALA A 118 42.22 13.28 0.61
N TRP A 119 42.83 14.01 -0.32
CA TRP A 119 42.12 14.81 -1.32
C TRP A 119 42.25 14.20 -2.72
N PHE A 120 41.16 13.64 -3.22
CA PHE A 120 41.00 13.05 -4.56
C PHE A 120 40.03 13.85 -5.45
N TYR A 121 39.79 15.13 -5.12
CA TYR A 121 38.89 16.01 -5.87
C TYR A 121 39.18 15.97 -7.38
N GLY A 122 38.17 15.66 -8.19
CA GLY A 122 38.29 15.61 -9.65
C GLY A 122 39.25 14.52 -10.20
N ALA A 123 39.72 13.59 -9.37
CA ALA A 123 40.57 12.50 -9.82
C ALA A 123 39.79 11.51 -10.70
N SER A 124 40.50 10.78 -11.56
CA SER A 124 39.90 9.77 -12.44
C SER A 124 40.61 8.42 -12.29
N PHE A 125 39.83 7.36 -12.06
CA PHE A 125 40.31 5.98 -11.96
C PHE A 125 39.80 5.20 -13.17
N GLY A 126 40.66 4.99 -14.17
CA GLY A 126 40.36 4.23 -15.38
C GLY A 126 40.25 2.73 -15.14
N GLY A 127 41.05 2.20 -14.20
CA GLY A 127 40.98 0.80 -13.73
C GLY A 127 40.27 0.65 -12.38
N ASP A 128 40.38 -0.54 -11.80
CA ASP A 128 39.81 -0.84 -10.47
C ASP A 128 40.56 -0.07 -9.37
N ALA A 129 39.81 0.64 -8.53
CA ALA A 129 40.32 1.36 -7.37
C ALA A 129 39.93 0.62 -6.08
N GLN A 130 40.93 0.00 -5.43
CA GLN A 130 40.71 -0.79 -4.22
C GLN A 130 41.09 0.04 -2.99
N PHE A 131 40.11 0.44 -2.19
CA PHE A 131 40.22 1.10 -0.89
C PHE A 131 39.65 0.23 0.24
N ALA A 132 39.46 -1.08 0.00
CA ALA A 132 38.88 -1.97 0.99
C ALA A 132 39.74 -1.97 2.26
N ARG A 133 39.08 -1.87 3.43
CA ARG A 133 39.72 -1.75 4.75
C ARG A 133 40.68 -0.57 4.91
N ALA A 134 40.60 0.44 4.04
CA ALA A 134 41.36 1.67 4.22
C ALA A 134 40.83 2.46 5.42
N VAL A 135 41.71 3.17 6.11
CA VAL A 135 41.39 4.03 7.25
C VAL A 135 41.74 5.46 6.87
N PHE A 136 40.75 6.34 6.88
CA PHE A 136 40.88 7.76 6.66
C PHE A 136 40.72 8.48 7.99
N SER A 137 41.85 8.90 8.57
CA SER A 137 41.89 9.52 9.90
C SER A 137 41.48 11.00 9.86
N GLY A 138 41.90 11.70 8.81
CA GLY A 138 41.49 13.07 8.49
C GLY A 138 40.28 13.11 7.54
N ALA A 139 40.04 14.28 6.93
CA ALA A 139 38.99 14.44 5.92
C ALA A 139 39.35 13.68 4.64
N ALA A 140 38.35 13.06 4.01
CA ALA A 140 38.50 12.30 2.78
C ALA A 140 37.59 12.88 1.68
N GLY A 141 38.16 13.66 0.77
CA GLY A 141 37.42 14.31 -0.31
C GLY A 141 37.55 13.59 -1.63
N PHE A 142 36.47 13.00 -2.11
CA PHE A 142 36.29 12.32 -3.40
C PHE A 142 35.30 13.08 -4.30
N ASP A 143 35.13 14.37 -4.09
CA ASP A 143 34.15 15.15 -4.85
C ASP A 143 34.54 15.25 -6.33
N GLN A 144 33.55 15.14 -7.21
CA GLN A 144 33.73 15.13 -8.67
C GLN A 144 34.70 14.04 -9.17
N VAL A 145 35.01 13.02 -8.35
CA VAL A 145 35.84 11.90 -8.77
C VAL A 145 35.10 11.05 -9.81
N THR A 146 35.82 10.47 -10.76
CA THR A 146 35.25 9.50 -11.71
C THR A 146 35.92 8.14 -11.55
N PHE A 147 35.16 7.14 -11.09
CA PHE A 147 35.58 5.74 -11.10
C PHE A 147 35.01 5.05 -12.33
N VAL A 148 35.84 4.81 -13.34
CA VAL A 148 35.45 4.07 -14.56
C VAL A 148 35.40 2.57 -14.28
N GLY A 149 36.43 2.04 -13.60
CA GLY A 149 36.46 0.67 -13.10
C GLY A 149 35.67 0.50 -11.79
N ARG A 150 35.84 -0.65 -11.12
CA ARG A 150 35.20 -0.89 -9.82
C ARG A 150 35.84 -0.03 -8.73
N ALA A 151 35.03 0.57 -7.87
CA ALA A 151 35.49 1.29 -6.68
C ALA A 151 35.08 0.50 -5.43
N ARG A 152 36.05 -0.04 -4.69
CA ARG A 152 35.76 -0.83 -3.47
C ARG A 152 36.24 -0.12 -2.23
N PHE A 153 35.32 0.30 -1.39
CA PHE A 153 35.49 0.85 -0.05
C PHE A 153 34.95 -0.09 1.03
N ASP A 154 34.81 -1.38 0.72
CA ASP A 154 34.30 -2.38 1.66
C ASP A 154 35.13 -2.40 2.95
N GLN A 155 34.47 -2.32 4.11
CA GLN A 155 35.09 -2.23 5.43
C GLN A 155 36.03 -1.02 5.61
N ALA A 156 35.95 0.00 4.75
CA ALA A 156 36.70 1.23 4.96
C ALA A 156 36.16 2.00 6.19
N ALA A 157 37.04 2.67 6.90
CA ALA A 157 36.69 3.50 8.05
C ALA A 157 37.03 4.96 7.74
N PHE A 158 36.02 5.82 7.72
CA PHE A 158 36.15 7.26 7.58
C PHE A 158 35.89 7.89 8.94
N THR A 159 36.96 8.32 9.61
CA THR A 159 36.81 8.93 10.94
C THR A 159 36.53 10.42 10.87
N GLY A 160 37.11 11.10 9.87
CA GLY A 160 36.74 12.46 9.50
C GLY A 160 35.55 12.51 8.52
N GLU A 161 35.27 13.71 8.00
CA GLU A 161 34.27 13.93 6.95
C GLU A 161 34.64 13.18 5.66
N ALA A 162 33.66 12.54 5.02
CA ALA A 162 33.83 11.84 3.76
C ALA A 162 32.94 12.45 2.68
N GLY A 163 33.54 13.15 1.72
CA GLY A 163 32.83 13.81 0.62
C GLY A 163 32.91 13.00 -0.67
N PHE A 164 31.79 12.78 -1.33
CA PHE A 164 31.64 12.15 -2.65
C PHE A 164 30.69 13.00 -3.52
N HIS A 165 30.70 14.33 -3.35
CA HIS A 165 29.74 15.23 -3.98
C HIS A 165 29.93 15.24 -5.50
N GLY A 166 28.89 14.86 -6.24
CA GLY A 166 28.92 14.70 -7.70
C GLY A 166 29.96 13.68 -8.21
N ALA A 167 30.37 12.74 -7.36
CA ALA A 167 31.18 11.62 -7.77
C ALA A 167 30.43 10.76 -8.80
N THR A 168 31.15 10.23 -9.80
CA THR A 168 30.61 9.31 -10.80
C THR A 168 31.22 7.93 -10.63
N PHE A 169 30.40 6.94 -10.32
CA PHE A 169 30.76 5.53 -10.25
C PHE A 169 30.21 4.82 -11.49
N ALA A 170 31.05 4.72 -12.52
CA ALA A 170 30.67 4.07 -13.77
C ALA A 170 30.57 2.54 -13.61
N GLY A 171 31.55 1.97 -12.90
CA GLY A 171 31.57 0.57 -12.47
C GLY A 171 30.82 0.32 -11.16
N GLU A 172 30.96 -0.90 -10.63
CA GLU A 172 30.43 -1.28 -9.30
C GLU A 172 31.06 -0.43 -8.19
N ALA A 173 30.24 0.05 -7.26
CA ALA A 173 30.65 0.79 -6.07
C ALA A 173 30.32 -0.02 -4.81
N GLY A 174 31.35 -0.51 -4.12
CA GLY A 174 31.22 -1.27 -2.87
C GLY A 174 31.55 -0.41 -1.66
N PHE A 175 30.64 -0.34 -0.70
CA PHE A 175 30.78 0.27 0.62
C PHE A 175 30.27 -0.71 1.70
N GLU A 176 30.36 -2.03 1.44
CA GLU A 176 29.82 -3.04 2.35
C GLU A 176 30.57 -2.99 3.69
N ARG A 177 29.85 -2.84 4.81
CA ARG A 177 30.42 -2.66 6.16
C ARG A 177 31.36 -1.45 6.29
N ALA A 178 31.28 -0.46 5.39
CA ALA A 178 31.99 0.79 5.56
C ALA A 178 31.45 1.53 6.79
N THR A 179 32.32 2.19 7.54
CA THR A 179 31.95 2.98 8.72
C THR A 179 32.31 4.44 8.48
N PHE A 180 31.31 5.32 8.54
CA PHE A 180 31.45 6.76 8.46
C PHE A 180 31.12 7.33 9.84
N THR A 181 32.14 7.72 10.63
CA THR A 181 31.88 8.32 11.94
C THR A 181 31.63 9.82 11.85
N GLY A 182 32.25 10.50 10.89
CA GLY A 182 31.92 11.87 10.50
C GLY A 182 30.81 11.91 9.45
N ASP A 183 30.50 13.11 8.97
CA ASP A 183 29.48 13.32 7.94
C ASP A 183 29.88 12.66 6.62
N ALA A 184 28.91 12.02 5.96
CA ALA A 184 29.09 11.33 4.70
C ALA A 184 28.22 11.96 3.61
N GLY A 185 28.83 12.69 2.67
CA GLY A 185 28.13 13.41 1.61
C GLY A 185 28.23 12.72 0.26
N PHE A 186 27.11 12.27 -0.30
CA PHE A 186 26.95 11.71 -1.65
C PHE A 186 26.04 12.58 -2.55
N HIS A 187 25.94 13.88 -2.24
CA HIS A 187 25.02 14.78 -2.93
C HIS A 187 25.33 14.83 -4.43
N GLY A 188 24.32 14.59 -5.28
CA GLY A 188 24.46 14.58 -6.73
C GLY A 188 25.35 13.46 -7.29
N ALA A 189 25.77 12.48 -6.48
CA ALA A 189 26.58 11.36 -6.95
C ALA A 189 25.78 10.48 -7.94
N ALA A 190 26.47 9.98 -8.96
CA ALA A 190 25.89 9.14 -10.00
C ALA A 190 26.50 7.73 -9.93
N PHE A 191 25.68 6.75 -9.55
CA PHE A 191 26.03 5.34 -9.54
C PHE A 191 25.43 4.68 -10.77
N THR A 192 26.23 4.46 -11.83
CA THR A 192 25.73 3.77 -13.03
C THR A 192 25.83 2.26 -12.93
N GLY A 193 26.84 1.76 -12.20
CA GLY A 193 26.90 0.36 -11.79
C GLY A 193 26.08 0.09 -10.52
N GLU A 194 26.18 -1.14 -10.01
CA GLU A 194 25.60 -1.54 -8.73
C GLU A 194 26.27 -0.80 -7.57
N ALA A 195 25.47 -0.33 -6.61
CA ALA A 195 25.95 0.37 -5.42
C ALA A 195 25.55 -0.40 -4.15
N ARG A 196 26.53 -0.91 -3.40
CA ARG A 196 26.30 -1.73 -2.20
C ARG A 196 26.78 -1.00 -0.95
N PHE A 197 25.85 -0.60 -0.10
CA PHE A 197 26.04 -0.04 1.24
C PHE A 197 25.55 -1.00 2.33
N ASP A 198 25.50 -2.31 2.05
CA ASP A 198 24.99 -3.29 3.01
C ASP A 198 25.84 -3.29 4.28
N GLN A 199 25.17 -3.25 5.44
CA GLN A 199 25.79 -3.13 6.77
C GLN A 199 26.70 -1.90 6.94
N ALA A 200 26.59 -0.88 6.08
CA ALA A 200 27.29 0.37 6.29
C ALA A 200 26.74 1.09 7.53
N VAL A 201 27.63 1.74 8.27
CA VAL A 201 27.29 2.49 9.49
C VAL A 201 27.58 3.96 9.24
N PHE A 202 26.54 4.78 9.29
CA PHE A 202 26.60 6.23 9.25
C PHE A 202 26.36 6.76 10.66
N GLY A 203 27.45 7.06 11.37
CA GLY A 203 27.44 7.52 12.76
C GLY A 203 27.02 8.98 12.93
N SER A 204 27.11 9.77 11.86
CA SER A 204 26.66 11.16 11.76
C SER A 204 25.67 11.30 10.59
N ASP A 205 25.51 12.51 10.05
CA ASP A 205 24.61 12.80 8.94
C ASP A 205 25.10 12.14 7.64
N ALA A 206 24.15 11.58 6.89
CA ALA A 206 24.39 10.92 5.61
C ALA A 206 23.52 11.57 4.52
N GLY A 207 24.18 12.31 3.63
CA GLY A 207 23.52 13.10 2.59
C GLY A 207 23.52 12.41 1.23
N PHE A 208 22.35 12.02 0.71
CA PHE A 208 22.20 11.48 -0.65
C PHE A 208 21.42 12.43 -1.57
N TYR A 209 21.24 13.70 -1.19
CA TYR A 209 20.41 14.66 -1.96
C TYR A 209 20.74 14.66 -3.46
N GLY A 210 19.75 14.40 -4.29
CA GLY A 210 19.89 14.41 -5.75
C GLY A 210 20.81 13.33 -6.33
N ALA A 211 21.20 12.31 -5.55
CA ALA A 211 21.97 11.18 -6.05
C ALA A 211 21.13 10.33 -7.02
N ALA A 212 21.79 9.77 -8.03
CA ALA A 212 21.16 8.94 -9.05
C ALA A 212 21.77 7.53 -9.06
N PHE A 213 20.95 6.53 -8.75
CA PHE A 213 21.28 5.11 -8.80
C PHE A 213 20.66 4.50 -10.05
N ARG A 214 21.47 4.23 -11.07
CA ARG A 214 21.02 3.58 -12.31
C ARG A 214 21.11 2.06 -12.28
N GLY A 215 21.98 1.51 -11.42
CA GLY A 215 22.00 0.10 -11.06
C GLY A 215 21.22 -0.19 -9.77
N GLU A 216 21.23 -1.45 -9.33
CA GLU A 216 20.67 -1.87 -8.04
C GLU A 216 21.40 -1.16 -6.89
N ALA A 217 20.62 -0.68 -5.91
CA ALA A 217 21.13 0.01 -4.73
C ALA A 217 20.77 -0.75 -3.44
N GLY A 218 21.78 -1.30 -2.78
CA GLY A 218 21.61 -2.08 -1.54
C GLY A 218 22.04 -1.30 -0.30
N PHE A 219 21.16 -1.20 0.68
CA PHE A 219 21.37 -0.62 2.02
C PHE A 219 20.91 -1.61 3.11
N HIS A 220 21.04 -2.92 2.88
CA HIS A 220 20.51 -3.90 3.81
C HIS A 220 21.28 -3.87 5.12
N ARG A 221 20.57 -3.79 6.26
CA ARG A 221 21.15 -3.65 7.60
C ARG A 221 22.06 -2.44 7.75
N ALA A 222 21.92 -1.42 6.90
CA ALA A 222 22.60 -0.16 7.10
C ALA A 222 22.05 0.55 8.35
N GLU A 223 22.92 1.23 9.08
CA GLU A 223 22.57 1.98 10.28
C GLU A 223 22.81 3.46 10.04
N PHE A 224 21.74 4.25 10.18
CA PHE A 224 21.77 5.71 10.09
C PHE A 224 21.48 6.29 11.47
N ALA A 225 22.54 6.73 12.15
CA ALA A 225 22.46 7.32 13.48
C ALA A 225 22.05 8.81 13.43
N GLY A 226 22.55 9.56 12.44
CA GLY A 226 22.18 10.95 12.15
C GLY A 226 21.05 11.08 11.12
N ASP A 227 20.95 12.27 10.53
CA ASP A 227 19.98 12.57 9.48
C ASP A 227 20.35 11.84 8.17
N ALA A 228 19.37 11.16 7.58
CA ALA A 228 19.55 10.36 6.38
C ALA A 228 18.74 10.99 5.24
N GLN A 229 19.41 11.85 4.47
CA GLN A 229 18.76 12.72 3.49
C GLN A 229 18.67 12.04 2.12
N PHE A 230 17.48 11.54 1.78
CA PHE A 230 17.18 10.88 0.50
C PHE A 230 16.34 11.75 -0.45
N GLU A 231 16.36 13.06 -0.25
CA GLU A 231 15.62 14.02 -1.07
C GLU A 231 16.10 14.01 -2.52
N ARG A 232 15.15 13.93 -3.45
CA ARG A 232 15.40 13.91 -4.90
C ARG A 232 16.33 12.78 -5.36
N VAL A 233 16.41 11.69 -4.60
CA VAL A 233 17.14 10.50 -5.04
C VAL A 233 16.34 9.77 -6.11
N GLU A 234 17.00 9.39 -7.20
CA GLU A 234 16.42 8.62 -8.29
C GLU A 234 17.01 7.21 -8.31
N PHE A 235 16.17 6.20 -8.10
CA PHE A 235 16.49 4.78 -8.30
C PHE A 235 15.87 4.30 -9.61
N SER A 236 16.71 3.94 -10.58
CA SER A 236 16.26 3.41 -11.88
C SER A 236 15.85 1.92 -11.81
N ASP A 237 16.21 1.24 -10.71
CA ASP A 237 15.86 -0.15 -10.42
C ASP A 237 15.37 -0.28 -8.95
N ASP A 238 15.37 -1.49 -8.40
CA ASP A 238 15.03 -1.79 -7.00
C ASP A 238 16.01 -1.11 -6.01
N ALA A 239 15.45 -0.63 -4.88
CA ALA A 239 16.19 0.00 -3.78
C ALA A 239 15.96 -0.77 -2.47
N GLY A 240 17.03 -1.32 -1.92
CA GLY A 240 16.95 -2.33 -0.87
C GLY A 240 17.35 -1.85 0.53
N PHE A 241 16.41 -1.61 1.43
CA PHE A 241 16.62 -1.17 2.82
C PHE A 241 16.24 -2.23 3.88
N ARG A 242 16.32 -3.52 3.54
CA ARG A 242 15.94 -4.60 4.46
C ARG A 242 16.70 -4.52 5.77
N TRP A 243 15.98 -4.52 6.89
CA TRP A 243 16.54 -4.40 8.24
C TRP A 243 17.42 -3.17 8.48
N ALA A 244 17.29 -2.13 7.65
CA ALA A 244 17.96 -0.87 7.91
C ALA A 244 17.41 -0.21 9.18
N ARG A 245 18.26 0.52 9.89
CA ARG A 245 17.90 1.22 11.12
C ARG A 245 18.06 2.72 10.91
N PHE A 246 17.00 3.47 11.19
CA PHE A 246 16.98 4.92 11.11
C PHE A 246 16.68 5.47 12.51
N GLU A 247 17.70 6.02 13.17
CA GLU A 247 17.56 6.56 14.53
C GLU A 247 17.04 8.00 14.51
N ALA A 248 17.55 8.83 13.60
CA ALA A 248 17.24 10.26 13.52
C ALA A 248 16.99 10.73 12.07
N ALA A 249 16.13 10.02 11.33
CA ALA A 249 15.73 10.40 9.97
C ALA A 249 14.33 11.07 9.96
N PRO A 250 14.21 12.40 10.16
CA PRO A 250 12.92 13.09 10.16
C PRO A 250 12.20 12.97 8.81
N ARG A 251 12.96 12.82 7.72
CA ARG A 251 12.45 12.69 6.36
C ARG A 251 13.22 11.60 5.64
N LEU A 252 12.48 10.69 5.01
CA LEU A 252 13.01 9.70 4.10
C LEU A 252 12.22 9.83 2.81
N GLY A 253 12.54 10.81 1.96
CA GLY A 253 11.74 10.94 0.76
C GLY A 253 11.87 12.17 -0.08
N ARG A 254 10.90 12.28 -0.99
CA ARG A 254 10.96 12.83 -2.34
C ARG A 254 11.86 12.00 -3.24
N LEU A 255 11.91 10.69 -2.97
CA LEU A 255 12.65 9.74 -3.77
C LEU A 255 11.73 9.10 -4.82
N THR A 256 12.30 8.81 -5.98
CA THR A 256 11.62 8.12 -7.09
C THR A 256 12.30 6.78 -7.32
N CYS A 257 11.53 5.71 -7.52
CA CYS A 257 12.05 4.37 -7.76
C CYS A 257 11.26 3.67 -8.87
N ALA A 258 11.92 3.26 -9.96
CA ALA A 258 11.25 2.53 -11.04
C ALA A 258 10.70 1.17 -10.57
N GLY A 259 11.47 0.51 -9.70
CA GLY A 259 11.17 -0.80 -9.17
C GLY A 259 10.49 -0.74 -7.80
N THR A 260 11.09 -1.47 -6.86
CA THR A 260 10.60 -1.74 -5.52
C THR A 260 11.47 -1.05 -4.49
N VAL A 261 10.85 -0.31 -3.59
CA VAL A 261 11.49 0.16 -2.36
C VAL A 261 11.21 -0.88 -1.27
N GLU A 262 12.27 -1.59 -0.86
CA GLU A 262 12.18 -2.70 0.07
C GLU A 262 12.64 -2.30 1.47
N LEU A 263 11.68 -1.96 2.35
CA LEU A 263 11.89 -1.55 3.74
C LEU A 263 11.50 -2.67 4.73
N SER A 264 11.41 -3.92 4.27
CA SER A 264 11.03 -5.04 5.15
C SER A 264 12.01 -5.20 6.31
N GLY A 265 11.47 -5.26 7.53
CA GLY A 265 12.24 -5.40 8.76
C GLY A 265 12.98 -4.14 9.19
N ALA A 266 12.85 -3.02 8.46
CA ALA A 266 13.47 -1.75 8.85
C ALA A 266 12.88 -1.22 10.16
N VAL A 267 13.66 -0.43 10.89
CA VAL A 267 13.28 0.15 12.17
C VAL A 267 13.44 1.66 12.11
N PHE A 268 12.36 2.38 12.41
CA PHE A 268 12.35 3.84 12.57
C PHE A 268 12.22 4.18 14.06
N GLY A 269 13.30 4.70 14.64
CA GLY A 269 13.40 5.07 16.06
C GLY A 269 12.78 6.43 16.41
N ALA A 270 12.76 7.35 15.43
CA ALA A 270 12.23 8.70 15.58
C ALA A 270 11.05 8.97 14.63
N PRO A 271 10.31 10.10 14.81
CA PRO A 271 9.27 10.49 13.88
C PRO A 271 9.80 10.63 12.45
N VAL A 272 9.10 10.06 11.48
CA VAL A 272 9.55 10.04 10.08
C VAL A 272 8.42 10.41 9.10
N THR A 273 8.75 11.25 8.12
CA THR A 273 7.92 11.42 6.92
C THR A 273 8.58 10.66 5.76
N VAL A 274 7.90 9.65 5.24
CA VAL A 274 8.35 8.85 4.10
C VAL A 274 7.59 9.32 2.87
N GLU A 275 8.28 9.92 1.90
CA GLU A 275 7.70 10.44 0.66
C GLU A 275 8.26 9.66 -0.54
N VAL A 276 7.49 8.74 -1.11
CA VAL A 276 7.99 7.75 -2.08
C VAL A 276 7.07 7.65 -3.31
N ALA A 277 7.66 7.80 -4.50
CA ALA A 277 7.04 7.44 -5.77
C ALA A 277 7.69 6.16 -6.31
N ALA A 278 7.00 5.02 -6.23
CA ALA A 278 7.56 3.72 -6.62
C ALA A 278 6.50 2.77 -7.19
N ARG A 279 6.92 1.73 -7.92
CA ARG A 279 5.98 0.68 -8.38
C ARG A 279 5.52 -0.21 -7.24
N ALA A 280 6.42 -0.51 -6.30
CA ALA A 280 6.12 -1.30 -5.11
C ALA A 280 6.83 -0.74 -3.88
N LEU A 281 6.17 -0.82 -2.73
CA LEU A 281 6.69 -0.45 -1.43
C LEU A 281 6.46 -1.59 -0.44
N ALA A 282 7.53 -2.30 -0.08
CA ALA A 282 7.45 -3.42 0.84
C ALA A 282 7.84 -2.98 2.25
N LEU A 283 6.90 -3.04 3.18
CA LEU A 283 7.02 -2.66 4.59
C LEU A 283 6.76 -3.86 5.50
N ARG A 284 7.17 -5.07 5.08
CA ARG A 284 6.88 -6.29 5.84
C ARG A 284 7.71 -6.33 7.11
N ARG A 285 7.06 -6.52 8.26
CA ARG A 285 7.74 -6.56 9.57
C ARG A 285 8.54 -5.28 9.89
N THR A 286 8.22 -4.18 9.22
CA THR A 286 8.80 -2.86 9.54
C THR A 286 8.29 -2.41 10.90
N ARG A 287 9.15 -1.80 11.71
CA ARG A 287 8.81 -1.32 13.05
C ARG A 287 8.86 0.20 13.06
N PHE A 288 7.72 0.81 13.38
CA PHE A 288 7.62 2.24 13.64
C PHE A 288 7.54 2.43 15.16
N ALA A 289 8.67 2.79 15.78
CA ALA A 289 8.77 3.09 17.21
C ALA A 289 8.42 4.56 17.53
N SER A 290 7.93 5.30 16.54
CA SER A 290 7.43 6.67 16.67
C SER A 290 6.39 6.97 15.58
N THR A 291 5.85 8.18 15.56
CA THR A 291 4.83 8.59 14.57
C THR A 291 5.41 8.59 13.17
N ALA A 292 4.66 8.06 12.19
CA ALA A 292 5.12 8.05 10.80
C ALA A 292 4.04 8.55 9.83
N ALA A 293 4.46 9.37 8.86
CA ALA A 293 3.63 9.83 7.77
C ALA A 293 4.16 9.25 6.45
N LEU A 294 3.46 8.27 5.89
CA LEU A 294 3.76 7.63 4.61
C LEU A 294 2.94 8.31 3.52
N ARG A 295 3.59 9.11 2.67
CA ARG A 295 3.01 9.72 1.48
C ARG A 295 3.54 8.98 0.27
N VAL A 296 2.65 8.31 -0.43
CA VAL A 296 3.03 7.33 -1.45
C VAL A 296 2.33 7.64 -2.76
N ARG A 297 3.00 7.37 -3.88
CA ARG A 297 2.47 7.51 -5.24
C ARG A 297 2.74 6.25 -6.06
N TYR A 298 1.80 5.87 -6.92
CA TYR A 298 1.86 4.73 -7.87
C TYR A 298 2.03 3.32 -7.26
N ALA A 299 2.25 3.20 -5.95
CA ALA A 299 2.81 1.98 -5.39
C ALA A 299 1.77 0.94 -4.98
N HIS A 300 2.17 -0.31 -5.13
CA HIS A 300 1.61 -1.43 -4.38
C HIS A 300 2.30 -1.55 -3.01
N VAL A 301 1.55 -1.37 -1.92
CA VAL A 301 2.09 -1.34 -0.55
C VAL A 301 1.78 -2.63 0.21
N ASP A 302 2.80 -3.27 0.76
CA ASP A 302 2.67 -4.46 1.61
C ASP A 302 3.13 -4.18 3.04
N LEU A 303 2.19 -4.14 4.00
CA LEU A 303 2.46 -3.87 5.42
C LEU A 303 2.49 -5.16 6.26
N SER A 304 2.57 -6.34 5.66
CA SER A 304 2.42 -7.62 6.38
C SER A 304 3.35 -7.73 7.59
N GLY A 305 2.77 -7.89 8.78
CA GLY A 305 3.47 -8.04 10.05
C GLY A 305 4.18 -6.78 10.55
N ALA A 306 3.91 -5.61 9.96
CA ALA A 306 4.42 -4.34 10.47
C ALA A 306 3.94 -4.08 11.91
N VAL A 307 4.83 -3.50 12.71
CA VAL A 307 4.58 -3.17 14.12
C VAL A 307 4.49 -1.66 14.25
N LEU A 308 3.33 -1.17 14.68
CA LEU A 308 3.01 0.25 14.83
C LEU A 308 2.86 0.55 16.32
N GLU A 309 3.88 1.13 16.96
CA GLU A 309 3.81 1.51 18.39
C GLU A 309 3.14 2.87 18.60
N TYR A 310 3.08 3.67 17.54
CA TYR A 310 2.53 5.01 17.50
C TYR A 310 1.69 5.22 16.24
N PRO A 311 0.89 6.29 16.16
CA PRO A 311 0.10 6.60 14.97
C PRO A 311 0.93 6.65 13.68
N VAL A 312 0.52 5.86 12.69
CA VAL A 312 1.06 5.83 11.35
C VAL A 312 -0.05 6.14 10.35
N SER A 313 0.16 7.18 9.54
CA SER A 313 -0.74 7.53 8.45
C SER A 313 -0.16 7.10 7.12
N LEU A 314 -0.94 6.43 6.28
CA LEU A 314 -0.60 6.14 4.90
C LEU A 314 -1.60 6.83 3.97
N ALA A 315 -1.09 7.70 3.11
CA ALA A 315 -1.88 8.49 2.17
C ALA A 315 -1.37 8.33 0.74
N ALA A 316 -2.30 8.18 -0.20
CA ALA A 316 -2.01 8.33 -1.61
C ALA A 316 -1.94 9.82 -1.94
N GLU A 317 -0.77 10.30 -2.39
CA GLU A 317 -0.60 11.72 -2.70
C GLU A 317 -1.07 11.98 -4.15
N PRO A 318 -2.04 12.88 -4.40
CA PRO A 318 -2.56 13.11 -5.74
C PRO A 318 -1.63 13.99 -6.60
N GLN A 319 -0.90 14.92 -6.00
CA GLN A 319 0.01 15.83 -6.70
C GLN A 319 1.45 15.32 -6.67
N PRO A 320 2.24 15.52 -7.74
CA PRO A 320 3.67 15.24 -7.71
C PRO A 320 4.35 15.92 -6.53
N PHE A 321 5.38 15.29 -5.98
CA PHE A 321 6.15 15.92 -4.93
C PHE A 321 6.84 17.18 -5.49
N THR A 322 6.74 18.29 -4.76
CA THR A 322 7.47 19.53 -5.07
C THR A 322 8.75 19.60 -4.26
N ASP A 323 9.79 20.21 -4.80
CA ASP A 323 11.00 20.55 -4.07
C ASP A 323 10.82 21.81 -3.21
N ASP A 324 11.83 22.15 -2.41
CA ASP A 324 11.76 23.30 -1.50
C ASP A 324 11.77 24.65 -2.23
N SER A 325 12.11 24.66 -3.52
CA SER A 325 12.01 25.81 -4.41
C SER A 325 10.68 25.89 -5.17
N GLY A 326 9.78 24.91 -4.97
CA GLY A 326 8.50 24.79 -5.65
C GLY A 326 8.57 24.15 -7.04
N GLY A 327 9.72 23.62 -7.45
CA GLY A 327 9.89 22.84 -8.68
C GLY A 327 9.38 21.41 -8.51
N GLU A 328 8.74 20.85 -9.54
CA GLU A 328 8.27 19.45 -9.48
C GLU A 328 9.45 18.47 -9.48
N VAL A 329 9.41 17.49 -8.57
CA VAL A 329 10.32 16.36 -8.59
C VAL A 329 9.97 15.50 -9.80
N VAL A 330 10.98 15.20 -10.62
CA VAL A 330 10.79 14.56 -11.91
C VAL A 330 10.54 13.05 -11.74
N GLU A 331 9.28 12.62 -11.79
CA GLU A 331 8.82 11.22 -11.70
C GLU A 331 8.90 10.47 -13.06
N ARG A 332 10.04 10.57 -13.76
CA ARG A 332 10.23 10.06 -15.15
C ARG A 332 9.87 8.59 -15.35
N THR A 333 10.00 7.77 -14.32
CA THR A 333 9.88 6.31 -14.38
C THR A 333 8.45 5.79 -14.41
N HIS A 334 7.46 6.64 -14.10
CA HIS A 334 6.06 6.20 -13.95
C HIS A 334 5.11 6.72 -15.04
N GLY A 335 5.53 7.67 -15.88
CA GLY A 335 4.76 8.12 -17.04
C GLY A 335 3.31 8.55 -16.72
N ASP A 336 2.36 8.20 -17.61
CA ASP A 336 0.91 8.46 -17.46
C ASP A 336 0.22 7.40 -16.57
N ALA A 337 0.97 6.72 -15.69
CA ALA A 337 0.41 5.71 -14.80
C ALA A 337 -0.55 6.33 -13.79
N ASP A 338 -1.57 5.57 -13.37
CA ASP A 338 -2.47 5.97 -12.30
C ASP A 338 -1.68 6.18 -11.01
N ALA A 339 -1.69 7.41 -10.49
CA ALA A 339 -1.03 7.79 -9.23
C ALA A 339 -1.62 7.09 -8.00
N GLY A 340 -2.69 6.31 -8.17
CA GLY A 340 -3.33 5.52 -7.13
C GLY A 340 -2.37 4.59 -6.38
N VAL A 341 -2.58 4.48 -5.07
CA VAL A 341 -1.84 3.58 -4.18
C VAL A 341 -2.73 2.40 -3.81
N ARG A 342 -2.23 1.18 -3.96
CA ARG A 342 -2.96 -0.04 -3.60
C ARG A 342 -2.30 -0.75 -2.43
N VAL A 343 -3.03 -0.97 -1.35
CA VAL A 343 -2.55 -1.79 -0.23
C VAL A 343 -2.83 -3.27 -0.54
N LEU A 344 -1.79 -4.10 -0.47
CA LEU A 344 -1.84 -5.54 -0.77
C LEU A 344 -2.19 -6.38 0.46
N SER A 345 -1.65 -6.05 1.63
CA SER A 345 -1.94 -6.80 2.86
C SER A 345 -1.69 -6.01 4.13
N LEU A 346 -2.57 -6.26 5.11
CA LEU A 346 -2.45 -5.84 6.52
C LEU A 346 -2.36 -7.06 7.46
N ASN A 347 -1.96 -8.23 6.95
CA ASN A 347 -1.89 -9.45 7.74
C ASN A 347 -0.91 -9.28 8.91
N GLY A 348 -1.36 -9.55 10.15
CA GLY A 348 -0.51 -9.46 11.34
C GLY A 348 -0.22 -8.04 11.83
N VAL A 349 -0.88 -7.02 11.29
CA VAL A 349 -0.74 -5.61 11.71
C VAL A 349 -1.81 -5.27 12.74
N ASP A 350 -1.44 -4.54 13.79
CA ASP A 350 -2.41 -3.87 14.68
C ASP A 350 -2.86 -2.55 14.04
N THR A 351 -4.13 -2.47 13.66
CA THR A 351 -4.66 -1.32 12.93
C THR A 351 -5.17 -0.20 13.82
N SER A 352 -5.06 -0.31 15.15
CA SER A 352 -5.47 0.75 16.10
C SER A 352 -4.72 2.06 15.90
N HIS A 353 -3.48 1.98 15.42
CA HIS A 353 -2.64 3.14 15.12
C HIS A 353 -2.53 3.43 13.63
N LEU A 354 -3.30 2.75 12.77
CA LEU A 354 -3.20 2.90 11.32
C LEU A 354 -4.33 3.79 10.78
N SER A 355 -3.97 4.84 10.04
CA SER A 355 -4.91 5.59 9.22
C SER A 355 -4.57 5.47 7.74
N LEU A 356 -5.59 5.23 6.92
CA LEU A 356 -5.46 5.10 5.46
C LEU A 356 -6.28 6.17 4.76
N THR A 357 -5.66 6.91 3.84
CA THR A 357 -6.32 8.00 3.09
C THR A 357 -6.12 7.82 1.58
N ASP A 358 -7.24 7.86 0.84
CA ASP A 358 -7.24 7.82 -0.64
C ASP A 358 -6.61 6.56 -1.28
N VAL A 359 -6.66 5.42 -0.58
CA VAL A 359 -6.07 4.16 -1.05
C VAL A 359 -7.06 3.16 -1.65
N ASP A 360 -6.56 2.31 -2.55
CA ASP A 360 -7.25 1.12 -3.06
C ASP A 360 -7.00 -0.10 -2.17
N LEU A 361 -8.08 -0.62 -1.58
CA LEU A 361 -8.11 -1.84 -0.77
C LEU A 361 -8.78 -3.02 -1.50
N ALA A 362 -9.00 -2.94 -2.82
CA ALA A 362 -9.70 -3.97 -3.57
C ALA A 362 -9.03 -5.36 -3.51
N GLU A 363 -7.70 -5.38 -3.41
CA GLU A 363 -6.91 -6.62 -3.32
C GLU A 363 -6.28 -6.80 -1.92
N CYS A 364 -6.62 -5.92 -0.98
CA CYS A 364 -6.01 -5.92 0.35
C CYS A 364 -6.46 -7.12 1.17
N ARG A 365 -5.51 -7.96 1.58
CA ARG A 365 -5.73 -9.04 2.53
C ARG A 365 -5.78 -8.49 3.95
N LEU A 366 -6.98 -8.53 4.55
CA LEU A 366 -7.28 -8.09 5.91
C LEU A 366 -7.32 -9.26 6.91
N ALA A 367 -7.42 -10.49 6.43
CA ALA A 367 -7.39 -11.67 7.30
C ALA A 367 -6.09 -11.70 8.12
N GLY A 368 -6.23 -11.70 9.45
CA GLY A 368 -5.12 -11.70 10.41
C GLY A 368 -4.68 -10.30 10.87
N ALA A 369 -5.32 -9.22 10.41
CA ALA A 369 -5.20 -7.92 11.04
C ALA A 369 -5.82 -7.94 12.44
N VAL A 370 -5.21 -7.23 13.39
CA VAL A 370 -5.65 -7.09 14.78
C VAL A 370 -6.31 -5.72 14.94
N ASN A 371 -7.39 -5.63 15.73
CA ASN A 371 -8.14 -4.39 15.97
C ASN A 371 -8.64 -3.69 14.69
N LEU A 372 -9.08 -4.47 13.69
CA LEU A 372 -9.60 -3.94 12.41
C LEU A 372 -10.80 -2.98 12.62
N ASP A 373 -11.48 -3.06 13.75
CA ASP A 373 -12.54 -2.13 14.12
C ASP A 373 -12.06 -0.73 14.50
N GLN A 374 -10.76 -0.53 14.70
CA GLN A 374 -10.14 0.77 15.00
C GLN A 374 -9.39 1.37 13.79
N LEU A 375 -9.41 0.70 12.64
CA LEU A 375 -8.77 1.19 11.42
C LEU A 375 -9.45 2.50 10.96
N SER A 376 -8.67 3.58 10.88
CA SER A 376 -9.19 4.86 10.38
C SER A 376 -9.11 4.90 8.84
N LEU A 377 -10.25 5.23 8.21
CA LEU A 377 -10.40 5.27 6.77
C LEU A 377 -10.96 6.63 6.34
N SER A 378 -10.16 7.40 5.59
CA SER A 378 -10.51 8.74 5.09
C SER A 378 -10.36 8.86 3.58
N GLY A 379 -11.08 9.83 2.99
CA GLY A 379 -11.02 10.09 1.54
C GLY A 379 -11.65 8.97 0.68
N ARG A 380 -11.11 8.79 -0.52
CA ARG A 380 -11.58 7.84 -1.54
C ARG A 380 -10.99 6.46 -1.30
N ILE A 381 -11.65 5.67 -0.46
CA ILE A 381 -11.31 4.25 -0.26
C ILE A 381 -12.05 3.34 -1.24
N THR A 382 -11.27 2.61 -2.04
CA THR A 382 -11.80 1.65 -3.03
C THR A 382 -11.76 0.22 -2.48
N PHE A 383 -12.81 -0.55 -2.72
CA PHE A 383 -12.90 -1.98 -2.38
C PHE A 383 -13.30 -2.77 -3.62
N ALA A 384 -13.08 -4.08 -3.62
CA ALA A 384 -13.48 -4.94 -4.71
C ALA A 384 -14.99 -4.94 -4.89
N ARG A 385 -15.43 -5.31 -6.09
CA ARG A 385 -16.84 -5.44 -6.44
C ARG A 385 -17.14 -6.88 -6.86
N PRO A 386 -18.37 -7.37 -6.62
CA PRO A 386 -18.82 -8.64 -7.18
C PRO A 386 -18.71 -8.62 -8.71
N PRO A 387 -18.46 -9.78 -9.34
CA PRO A 387 -18.40 -9.87 -10.79
C PRO A 387 -19.67 -9.32 -11.45
N ALA A 388 -19.46 -8.53 -12.50
CA ALA A 388 -20.54 -7.98 -13.30
C ALA A 388 -21.16 -9.06 -14.20
N GLY A 389 -22.48 -8.98 -14.41
CA GLY A 389 -23.21 -9.84 -15.34
C GLY A 389 -24.31 -10.66 -14.70
N TRP A 390 -24.99 -11.42 -15.55
CA TRP A 390 -26.03 -12.37 -15.16
C TRP A 390 -25.39 -13.73 -14.87
N HIS A 391 -25.78 -14.34 -13.77
CA HIS A 391 -25.46 -15.72 -13.46
C HIS A 391 -26.74 -16.55 -13.32
N ARG A 392 -26.64 -17.86 -13.55
CA ARG A 392 -27.74 -18.79 -13.30
C ARG A 392 -27.72 -19.24 -11.83
N ARG A 393 -28.82 -18.97 -11.10
CA ARG A 393 -29.06 -19.55 -9.77
C ARG A 393 -30.14 -20.62 -9.92
N GLY A 394 -29.73 -21.84 -10.25
CA GLY A 394 -30.65 -22.89 -10.70
C GLY A 394 -31.19 -22.56 -12.08
N VAL A 395 -32.52 -22.54 -12.24
CA VAL A 395 -33.20 -22.24 -13.52
C VAL A 395 -33.34 -20.73 -13.77
N LEU A 396 -33.30 -19.90 -12.73
CA LEU A 396 -33.59 -18.47 -12.85
C LEU A 396 -32.32 -17.63 -13.12
N PRO A 397 -32.41 -16.64 -14.04
CA PRO A 397 -31.37 -15.65 -14.22
C PRO A 397 -31.35 -14.71 -13.01
N ALA A 398 -30.17 -14.50 -12.44
CA ALA A 398 -30.00 -13.62 -11.29
C ALA A 398 -28.78 -12.73 -11.49
N ARG A 399 -28.75 -11.58 -10.81
CA ARG A 399 -27.64 -10.63 -10.83
C ARG A 399 -27.10 -10.44 -9.42
N TRP A 400 -25.78 -10.35 -9.30
CA TRP A 400 -25.15 -9.99 -8.03
C TRP A 400 -25.53 -8.56 -7.63
N SER A 401 -25.75 -8.34 -6.33
CA SER A 401 -25.95 -7.00 -5.78
C SER A 401 -24.67 -6.20 -5.93
N ARG A 402 -24.73 -5.00 -6.53
CA ARG A 402 -23.61 -4.05 -6.49
C ARG A 402 -23.37 -3.64 -5.03
N ARG A 403 -22.20 -3.97 -4.48
CA ARG A 403 -21.74 -3.61 -3.14
C ARG A 403 -20.21 -3.65 -3.07
N LYS A 404 -19.62 -3.09 -2.02
CA LYS A 404 -18.21 -3.30 -1.65
C LYS A 404 -17.99 -4.72 -1.12
N VAL A 405 -16.88 -5.35 -1.48
CA VAL A 405 -16.53 -6.73 -1.13
C VAL A 405 -15.06 -6.83 -0.74
N LEU A 406 -14.77 -7.69 0.24
CA LEU A 406 -13.43 -8.04 0.67
C LEU A 406 -12.79 -9.10 -0.24
N VAL A 407 -11.47 -9.07 -0.42
CA VAL A 407 -10.75 -10.06 -1.23
C VAL A 407 -10.94 -11.49 -0.69
N GLU A 408 -11.09 -11.66 0.62
CA GLU A 408 -11.36 -12.94 1.26
C GLU A 408 -12.71 -13.55 0.83
N GLU A 409 -13.72 -12.72 0.55
CA GLU A 409 -14.99 -13.21 0.01
C GLU A 409 -14.80 -13.72 -1.43
N HIS A 410 -13.91 -13.11 -2.22
CA HIS A 410 -13.56 -13.65 -3.53
C HIS A 410 -12.96 -15.05 -3.41
N HIS A 411 -12.02 -15.25 -2.49
CA HIS A 411 -11.41 -16.55 -2.23
C HIS A 411 -12.44 -17.60 -1.79
N VAL A 412 -13.33 -17.26 -0.84
CA VAL A 412 -14.41 -18.17 -0.38
C VAL A 412 -15.34 -18.56 -1.51
N ARG A 413 -15.73 -17.60 -2.36
CA ARG A 413 -16.71 -17.85 -3.42
C ARG A 413 -16.14 -18.60 -4.60
N ALA A 414 -14.88 -18.36 -4.94
CA ALA A 414 -14.15 -19.15 -5.92
C ALA A 414 -14.02 -20.61 -5.47
N ALA A 415 -13.70 -20.86 -4.19
CA ALA A 415 -13.62 -22.21 -3.64
C ALA A 415 -14.99 -22.92 -3.55
N GLY A 416 -16.07 -22.19 -3.27
CA GLY A 416 -17.40 -22.74 -3.03
C GLY A 416 -18.24 -23.07 -4.27
N HIS A 417 -17.84 -22.64 -5.47
CA HIS A 417 -18.58 -22.89 -6.72
C HIS A 417 -17.67 -23.57 -7.75
N ARG A 418 -18.10 -24.72 -8.29
CA ARG A 418 -17.59 -25.26 -9.56
C ARG A 418 -18.63 -24.93 -10.65
N GLY A 419 -18.24 -24.24 -11.73
CA GLY A 419 -19.12 -23.88 -12.85
C GLY A 419 -19.37 -22.37 -13.08
N PRO A 420 -20.39 -21.97 -13.87
CA PRO A 420 -20.60 -20.59 -14.33
C PRO A 420 -20.80 -19.55 -13.22
N ALA A 421 -21.22 -19.98 -12.02
CA ALA A 421 -21.41 -19.12 -10.85
C ALA A 421 -20.09 -18.72 -10.16
N ALA A 422 -18.99 -19.41 -10.45
CA ALA A 422 -17.63 -19.06 -10.02
C ALA A 422 -16.97 -18.02 -10.94
N ARG A 423 -17.50 -17.84 -12.16
CA ARG A 423 -16.91 -17.00 -13.21
C ARG A 423 -16.84 -15.54 -12.72
N GLY A 424 -15.62 -15.01 -12.66
CA GLY A 424 -15.33 -13.64 -12.23
C GLY A 424 -15.10 -13.45 -10.71
N TRP A 425 -15.20 -14.50 -9.90
CA TRP A 425 -14.65 -14.50 -8.54
C TRP A 425 -13.16 -14.88 -8.59
N ARG A 426 -12.33 -14.22 -7.80
CA ARG A 426 -10.87 -14.42 -7.86
C ARG A 426 -10.47 -15.58 -6.92
N PRO A 427 -9.80 -16.63 -7.44
CA PRO A 427 -9.30 -17.72 -6.61
C PRO A 427 -8.15 -17.24 -5.71
N HIS A 428 -7.88 -17.99 -4.64
CA HIS A 428 -6.72 -17.75 -3.79
C HIS A 428 -5.44 -18.04 -4.59
N PRO A 429 -4.35 -17.26 -4.47
CA PRO A 429 -3.13 -17.47 -5.28
C PRO A 429 -2.58 -18.90 -5.23
N ASN A 430 -2.64 -19.53 -4.05
CA ASN A 430 -2.20 -20.92 -3.84
C ASN A 430 -3.26 -22.00 -4.14
N SER A 431 -4.39 -21.64 -4.78
CA SER A 431 -5.37 -22.64 -5.23
C SER A 431 -5.01 -23.10 -6.64
N ASP A 432 -4.00 -23.96 -6.72
CA ASP A 432 -3.58 -24.60 -7.97
C ASP A 432 -4.67 -25.57 -8.45
N PRO A 433 -5.19 -25.45 -9.68
CA PRO A 433 -6.07 -26.45 -10.26
C PRO A 433 -5.20 -27.58 -10.86
N GLY A 434 -4.58 -28.39 -10.01
CA GLY A 434 -3.93 -29.61 -10.48
C GLY A 434 -4.93 -30.51 -11.23
N PRO A 435 -4.50 -31.26 -12.27
CA PRO A 435 -5.37 -32.16 -13.02
C PRO A 435 -5.73 -33.37 -12.16
N GLY A 436 -6.74 -33.23 -11.31
CA GLY A 436 -7.33 -34.30 -10.52
C GLY A 436 -8.55 -34.89 -11.24
N PRO A 437 -8.76 -36.23 -11.16
CA PRO A 437 -9.59 -36.97 -12.11
C PRO A 437 -11.06 -36.57 -12.03
N GLU A 438 -11.70 -36.54 -13.21
CA GLU A 438 -13.12 -36.34 -13.42
C GLU A 438 -13.93 -37.49 -12.80
N GLY A 439 -14.17 -37.42 -11.49
CA GLY A 439 -15.09 -38.30 -10.77
C GLY A 439 -16.42 -37.59 -10.50
N PRO A 440 -17.59 -38.22 -10.75
CA PRO A 440 -18.90 -37.63 -10.48
C PRO A 440 -19.22 -37.73 -8.99
N GLY A 441 -18.55 -36.92 -8.17
CA GLY A 441 -18.76 -36.82 -6.72
C GLY A 441 -19.27 -35.43 -6.32
N ARG A 442 -20.56 -35.31 -6.04
CA ARG A 442 -21.15 -34.11 -5.41
C ARG A 442 -20.58 -33.92 -4.00
N GLY A 443 -19.92 -32.79 -3.73
CA GLY A 443 -20.16 -32.05 -2.46
C GLY A 443 -19.04 -31.86 -1.43
N ASN A 444 -17.93 -32.60 -1.44
CA ASN A 444 -17.00 -32.62 -0.28
C ASN A 444 -15.50 -32.56 -0.64
N ALA A 445 -15.08 -31.63 -1.51
CA ALA A 445 -13.66 -31.27 -1.54
C ALA A 445 -13.38 -30.37 -0.32
N PRO A 446 -12.43 -30.72 0.56
CA PRO A 446 -12.01 -29.81 1.62
C PRO A 446 -11.51 -28.49 0.99
N PRO A 447 -11.79 -27.33 1.60
CA PRO A 447 -11.31 -26.05 1.10
C PRO A 447 -9.79 -26.10 0.96
N ALA A 448 -9.26 -25.52 -0.12
CA ALA A 448 -7.82 -25.47 -0.36
C ALA A 448 -7.11 -24.91 0.89
N PRO A 449 -5.99 -25.52 1.32
CA PRO A 449 -5.27 -25.09 2.52
C PRO A 449 -4.95 -23.59 2.41
N GLY A 450 -5.41 -22.81 3.38
CA GLY A 450 -5.24 -21.34 3.42
C GLY A 450 -6.43 -20.50 2.96
N SER A 451 -7.48 -21.09 2.36
CA SER A 451 -8.70 -20.31 2.07
C SER A 451 -9.48 -19.99 3.36
N PRO A 452 -9.79 -18.71 3.65
CA PRO A 452 -10.47 -18.34 4.88
C PRO A 452 -11.88 -18.95 4.93
N ARG A 453 -12.35 -19.36 6.11
CA ARG A 453 -13.73 -19.85 6.29
C ARG A 453 -14.71 -18.68 6.23
N ALA A 454 -15.95 -18.94 5.81
CA ALA A 454 -17.00 -17.91 5.74
C ALA A 454 -17.23 -17.20 7.10
N VAL A 455 -17.08 -17.91 8.22
CA VAL A 455 -17.17 -17.33 9.57
C VAL A 455 -16.10 -16.27 9.84
N VAL A 456 -14.87 -16.49 9.34
CA VAL A 456 -13.75 -15.54 9.49
C VAL A 456 -14.07 -14.27 8.68
N VAL A 457 -14.54 -14.44 7.44
CA VAL A 457 -14.94 -13.31 6.58
C VAL A 457 -16.11 -12.53 7.20
N ALA A 458 -17.07 -13.19 7.84
CA ALA A 458 -18.13 -12.52 8.58
C ALA A 458 -17.59 -11.69 9.77
N GLY A 459 -16.57 -12.19 10.47
CA GLY A 459 -15.86 -11.44 11.50
C GLY A 459 -15.19 -10.18 10.96
N LEU A 460 -14.47 -10.29 9.84
CA LEU A 460 -13.84 -9.15 9.16
C LEU A 460 -14.87 -8.09 8.74
N TYR A 461 -15.98 -8.51 8.12
CA TYR A 461 -17.08 -7.62 7.77
C TYR A 461 -17.65 -6.87 8.99
N ARG A 462 -17.76 -7.54 10.14
CA ARG A 462 -18.28 -6.93 11.37
C ARG A 462 -17.33 -5.88 11.93
N GLN A 463 -16.04 -6.19 12.01
CA GLN A 463 -15.03 -5.27 12.52
C GLN A 463 -14.94 -4.04 11.62
N LEU A 464 -14.84 -4.22 10.30
CA LEU A 464 -14.78 -3.11 9.37
C LEU A 464 -16.06 -2.28 9.31
N ARG A 465 -17.23 -2.90 9.51
CA ARG A 465 -18.49 -2.17 9.69
C ARG A 465 -18.41 -1.24 10.90
N LYS A 466 -17.94 -1.75 12.05
CA LYS A 466 -17.80 -0.96 13.28
C LYS A 466 -16.86 0.24 13.06
N ALA A 467 -15.69 0.01 12.44
CA ALA A 467 -14.77 1.10 12.08
C ALA A 467 -15.44 2.21 11.24
N LEU A 468 -16.26 1.82 10.25
CA LEU A 468 -16.97 2.78 9.40
C LEU A 468 -18.13 3.47 10.12
N GLU A 469 -18.83 2.79 11.02
CA GLU A 469 -19.88 3.37 11.88
C GLU A 469 -19.26 4.42 12.83
N ASP A 470 -18.14 4.09 13.47
CA ASP A 470 -17.37 4.99 14.34
C ASP A 470 -16.83 6.20 13.55
N GLY A 471 -16.42 5.98 12.30
CA GLY A 471 -16.05 7.04 11.34
C GLY A 471 -17.21 7.79 10.68
N LYS A 472 -18.46 7.59 11.13
CA LYS A 472 -19.70 8.22 10.59
C LYS A 472 -19.97 7.95 9.10
N ASN A 473 -19.38 6.90 8.52
CA ASN A 473 -19.60 6.46 7.14
C ASN A 473 -20.68 5.39 7.06
N GLU A 474 -21.92 5.80 7.32
CA GLU A 474 -23.09 4.92 7.31
C GLU A 474 -23.40 4.25 5.95
N PRO A 475 -23.23 4.92 4.79
CA PRO A 475 -23.37 4.27 3.48
C PRO A 475 -22.42 3.09 3.30
N GLY A 476 -21.15 3.28 3.69
CA GLY A 476 -20.14 2.23 3.65
C GLY A 476 -20.53 1.07 4.56
N ALA A 477 -20.84 1.36 5.82
CA ALA A 477 -21.20 0.35 6.82
C ALA A 477 -22.36 -0.57 6.39
N ALA A 478 -23.36 -0.04 5.66
CA ALA A 478 -24.49 -0.83 5.17
C ALA A 478 -24.07 -1.95 4.18
N ASP A 479 -23.09 -1.69 3.31
CA ASP A 479 -22.57 -2.69 2.38
C ASP A 479 -21.86 -3.83 3.12
N PHE A 480 -21.07 -3.49 4.16
CA PHE A 480 -20.37 -4.46 5.00
C PHE A 480 -21.34 -5.26 5.89
N TYR A 481 -22.41 -4.65 6.40
CA TYR A 481 -23.49 -5.37 7.10
C TYR A 481 -24.16 -6.40 6.18
N TYR A 482 -24.46 -6.04 4.93
CA TYR A 482 -25.03 -6.98 3.97
C TYR A 482 -24.06 -8.15 3.71
N GLY A 483 -22.77 -7.87 3.56
CA GLY A 483 -21.71 -8.86 3.42
C GLY A 483 -21.64 -9.83 4.59
N GLU A 484 -21.67 -9.31 5.83
CA GLU A 484 -21.68 -10.10 7.07
C GLU A 484 -22.84 -11.10 7.08
N MET A 485 -24.08 -10.61 6.90
CA MET A 485 -25.28 -11.44 6.96
C MET A 485 -25.28 -12.52 5.86
N GLU A 486 -24.73 -12.19 4.69
CA GLU A 486 -24.59 -13.16 3.61
C GLU A 486 -23.57 -14.26 3.91
N MET A 487 -22.46 -13.92 4.57
CA MET A 487 -21.46 -14.91 5.02
C MET A 487 -22.02 -15.81 6.13
N ARG A 488 -22.71 -15.24 7.13
CA ARG A 488 -23.40 -16.03 8.19
C ARG A 488 -24.43 -16.99 7.62
N ARG A 489 -25.22 -16.57 6.62
CA ARG A 489 -26.19 -17.46 5.95
C ARG A 489 -25.52 -18.64 5.23
N ARG A 490 -24.31 -18.44 4.69
CA ARG A 490 -23.54 -19.44 3.96
C ARG A 490 -22.72 -20.35 4.86
N ASP A 491 -22.39 -19.89 6.06
CA ASP A 491 -21.67 -20.71 7.02
C ASP A 491 -22.47 -21.99 7.32
N ARG A 492 -21.78 -23.13 7.19
CA ARG A 492 -22.35 -24.45 7.44
C ARG A 492 -22.28 -24.83 8.93
N GLY A 493 -21.45 -24.13 9.71
CA GLY A 493 -21.34 -24.31 11.16
C GLY A 493 -22.48 -23.67 11.95
N THR A 494 -23.21 -22.72 11.36
CA THR A 494 -24.33 -22.04 12.03
C THR A 494 -25.56 -22.97 12.18
N PRO A 495 -26.24 -22.99 13.34
CA PRO A 495 -27.45 -23.79 13.55
C PRO A 495 -28.53 -23.54 12.50
N PHE A 496 -29.29 -24.60 12.16
CA PHE A 496 -30.39 -24.52 11.21
C PHE A 496 -31.41 -23.40 11.48
N PRO A 497 -31.92 -23.19 12.72
CA PRO A 497 -32.94 -22.16 12.95
C PRO A 497 -32.43 -20.75 12.66
N GLU A 498 -31.18 -20.44 13.01
CA GLU A 498 -30.56 -19.14 12.70
C GLU A 498 -30.40 -18.96 11.18
N ARG A 499 -29.97 -20.01 10.46
CA ARG A 499 -29.86 -19.97 9.00
C ARG A 499 -31.23 -19.81 8.31
N LEU A 500 -32.29 -20.40 8.87
CA LEU A 500 -33.65 -20.23 8.37
C LEU A 500 -34.13 -18.78 8.58
N LEU A 501 -33.91 -18.23 9.77
CA LEU A 501 -34.21 -16.82 10.07
C LEU A 501 -33.48 -15.87 9.11
N LEU A 502 -32.18 -16.07 8.89
CA LEU A 502 -31.40 -15.27 7.93
C LEU A 502 -31.92 -15.41 6.48
N ARG A 503 -32.40 -16.59 6.09
CA ARG A 503 -33.01 -16.80 4.76
C ARG A 503 -34.33 -16.04 4.63
N LEU A 504 -35.20 -16.11 5.64
CA LEU A 504 -36.47 -15.40 5.67
C LEU A 504 -36.24 -13.88 5.67
N TYR A 505 -35.36 -13.37 6.52
CA TYR A 505 -35.02 -11.95 6.60
C TYR A 505 -34.43 -11.40 5.30
N TRP A 506 -33.60 -12.19 4.61
CA TRP A 506 -33.11 -11.85 3.27
C TRP A 506 -34.23 -11.82 2.22
N ALA A 507 -35.14 -12.80 2.26
CA ALA A 507 -36.21 -12.95 1.29
C ALA A 507 -37.23 -11.81 1.41
N THR A 508 -37.62 -11.45 2.64
CA THR A 508 -38.64 -10.43 2.91
C THR A 508 -38.12 -9.01 2.74
N SER A 509 -36.94 -8.68 3.25
CA SER A 509 -36.46 -7.28 3.33
C SER A 509 -35.05 -7.06 2.77
N GLY A 510 -34.37 -8.12 2.33
CA GLY A 510 -32.96 -8.02 1.93
C GLY A 510 -32.06 -7.57 3.07
N TYR A 511 -32.28 -8.11 4.28
CA TYR A 511 -31.64 -7.72 5.53
C TYR A 511 -31.98 -6.29 5.98
N GLY A 512 -33.23 -5.85 5.79
CA GLY A 512 -33.68 -4.51 6.17
C GLY A 512 -33.08 -3.37 5.35
N LEU A 513 -32.40 -3.67 4.23
CA LEU A 513 -31.73 -2.66 3.39
C LEU A 513 -32.47 -2.38 2.07
N ARG A 514 -33.54 -3.12 1.75
CA ARG A 514 -34.27 -3.01 0.48
C ARG A 514 -35.78 -2.87 0.69
N ALA A 515 -36.24 -1.62 0.74
CA ALA A 515 -37.67 -1.29 0.88
C ALA A 515 -38.53 -1.90 -0.23
N SER A 516 -38.02 -1.95 -1.47
CA SER A 516 -38.77 -2.51 -2.61
C SER A 516 -39.14 -3.98 -2.44
N ARG A 517 -38.31 -4.80 -1.75
CA ARG A 517 -38.65 -6.19 -1.47
C ARG A 517 -39.75 -6.29 -0.41
N ALA A 518 -39.64 -5.50 0.65
CA ALA A 518 -40.64 -5.47 1.71
C ALA A 518 -42.00 -5.00 1.17
N LEU A 519 -42.02 -3.95 0.33
CA LEU A 519 -43.23 -3.45 -0.33
C LEU A 519 -43.82 -4.47 -1.32
N ALA A 520 -42.97 -5.18 -2.08
CA ALA A 520 -43.45 -6.24 -2.97
C ALA A 520 -44.10 -7.40 -2.19
N TRP A 521 -43.49 -7.82 -1.07
CA TRP A 521 -44.09 -8.81 -0.17
C TRP A 521 -45.35 -8.31 0.51
N LEU A 522 -45.41 -7.02 0.86
CA LEU A 522 -46.62 -6.40 1.39
C LEU A 522 -47.74 -6.45 0.36
N GLY A 523 -47.48 -6.05 -0.88
CA GLY A 523 -48.44 -6.15 -1.98
C GLY A 523 -48.89 -7.60 -2.22
N ALA A 524 -47.94 -8.55 -2.29
CA ALA A 524 -48.26 -9.96 -2.46
C ALA A 524 -49.11 -10.52 -1.30
N ALA A 525 -48.79 -10.17 -0.06
CA ALA A 525 -49.55 -10.56 1.12
C ALA A 525 -50.95 -9.94 1.12
N MET A 526 -51.08 -8.66 0.76
CA MET A 526 -52.38 -8.00 0.61
C MET A 526 -53.22 -8.70 -0.47
N THR A 527 -52.65 -8.98 -1.64
CA THR A 527 -53.34 -9.71 -2.72
C THR A 527 -53.77 -11.10 -2.27
N ALA A 528 -52.90 -11.86 -1.61
CA ALA A 528 -53.23 -13.19 -1.09
C ALA A 528 -54.35 -13.13 -0.03
N THR A 529 -54.35 -12.11 0.82
CA THR A 529 -55.40 -11.87 1.83
C THR A 529 -56.73 -11.53 1.17
N VAL A 530 -56.73 -10.66 0.15
CA VAL A 530 -57.94 -10.34 -0.63
C VAL A 530 -58.50 -11.60 -1.29
N LEU A 531 -57.65 -12.41 -1.94
CA LEU A 531 -58.06 -13.67 -2.56
C LEU A 531 -58.66 -14.65 -1.55
N ALA A 532 -58.03 -14.82 -0.38
CA ALA A 532 -58.53 -15.68 0.69
C ALA A 532 -59.87 -15.19 1.25
N LEU A 533 -60.04 -13.88 1.42
CA LEU A 533 -61.30 -13.28 1.85
C LEU A 533 -62.42 -13.46 0.80
N MET A 534 -62.10 -13.31 -0.49
CA MET A 534 -63.07 -13.54 -1.57
C MET A 534 -63.52 -14.99 -1.63
N LEU A 535 -62.58 -15.94 -1.50
CA LEU A 535 -62.84 -17.38 -1.61
C LEU A 535 -63.56 -17.96 -0.39
N TRP A 536 -63.17 -17.53 0.82
CA TRP A 536 -63.60 -18.16 2.07
C TRP A 536 -63.99 -17.20 3.18
N GLY A 537 -63.53 -15.94 3.16
CA GLY A 537 -63.67 -15.04 4.31
C GLY A 537 -64.95 -14.21 4.38
N LEU A 538 -65.53 -13.87 3.24
CA LEU A 538 -66.81 -13.17 3.16
C LEU A 538 -67.98 -14.18 3.18
N PRO A 539 -69.05 -13.93 3.96
CA PRO A 539 -70.20 -14.81 4.00
C PRO A 539 -70.94 -14.86 2.65
N ALA A 540 -71.73 -15.91 2.44
CA ALA A 540 -72.55 -16.08 1.23
C ALA A 540 -73.55 -14.93 1.06
N ASP A 541 -74.21 -14.56 2.16
CA ASP A 541 -75.15 -13.44 2.28
C ASP A 541 -74.78 -12.60 3.51
N GLU A 542 -75.07 -11.29 3.49
CA GLU A 542 -74.96 -10.47 4.70
C GLU A 542 -75.97 -10.97 5.75
N PRO A 543 -75.52 -11.30 6.98
CA PRO A 543 -76.43 -11.78 8.01
C PRO A 543 -77.39 -10.64 8.39
N LYS A 544 -78.66 -10.78 8.00
CA LYS A 544 -79.69 -9.79 8.29
C LYS A 544 -80.17 -10.00 9.73
N PRO A 545 -80.19 -8.94 10.58
CA PRO A 545 -80.70 -9.05 11.94
C PRO A 545 -82.19 -9.40 11.88
N VAL A 546 -82.57 -10.49 12.56
CA VAL A 546 -83.96 -10.91 12.67
C VAL A 546 -84.48 -10.43 14.01
N VAL A 547 -85.44 -9.52 13.97
CA VAL A 547 -86.12 -9.04 15.17
C VAL A 547 -87.30 -9.96 15.43
N THR A 548 -87.21 -10.76 16.48
CA THR A 548 -88.33 -11.58 16.95
C THR A 548 -88.97 -10.89 18.15
N GLY A 549 -90.28 -10.69 18.07
CA GLY A 549 -91.08 -10.06 19.12
C GLY A 549 -92.31 -10.91 19.41
N ARG A 550 -92.69 -11.00 20.69
CA ARG A 550 -93.96 -11.62 21.08
C ARG A 550 -95.03 -10.54 21.07
N GLN A 551 -96.14 -10.74 20.36
CA GLN A 551 -97.25 -9.76 20.36
C GLN A 551 -97.84 -9.64 21.77
N VAL A 552 -97.97 -8.40 22.26
CA VAL A 552 -98.52 -8.06 23.59
C VAL A 552 -99.70 -7.08 23.43
N ALA A 553 -100.64 -7.12 24.37
CA ALA A 553 -101.84 -6.26 24.34
C ALA A 553 -101.49 -4.77 24.56
N ALA A 554 -102.34 -3.87 24.05
CA ALA A 554 -102.14 -2.42 24.13
C ALA A 554 -101.92 -1.95 25.58
N GLY A 555 -100.73 -1.41 25.86
CA GLY A 555 -100.33 -0.93 27.18
C GLY A 555 -99.26 -1.78 27.90
N GLN A 556 -98.79 -2.90 27.33
CA GLN A 556 -97.68 -3.69 27.90
C GLN A 556 -96.34 -3.47 27.17
N GLU A 557 -95.23 -3.57 27.90
CA GLU A 557 -93.87 -3.42 27.36
C GLU A 557 -93.54 -4.51 26.34
N LEU A 558 -93.05 -4.08 25.17
CA LEU A 558 -92.76 -4.95 24.03
C LEU A 558 -91.28 -5.35 24.06
N ALA A 559 -91.00 -6.60 24.43
CA ALA A 559 -89.65 -7.16 24.39
C ALA A 559 -89.31 -7.61 22.96
N LEU A 560 -88.45 -6.86 22.28
CA LEU A 560 -87.90 -7.20 20.97
C LEU A 560 -86.51 -7.85 21.16
N VAL A 561 -86.37 -9.10 20.75
CA VAL A 561 -85.08 -9.79 20.73
C VAL A 561 -84.55 -9.75 19.30
N THR A 562 -83.50 -8.96 19.08
CA THR A 562 -82.77 -8.90 17.82
C THR A 562 -81.64 -9.92 17.86
N ASP A 563 -81.74 -10.98 17.05
CA ASP A 563 -80.67 -11.97 16.89
C ASP A 563 -80.10 -11.91 15.46
N THR A 564 -78.77 -12.04 15.36
CA THR A 564 -78.06 -11.95 14.07
C THR A 564 -77.45 -13.33 13.78
N PRO A 565 -77.88 -14.03 12.71
CA PRO A 565 -77.40 -15.37 12.44
C PRO A 565 -75.91 -15.40 12.13
N ALA A 566 -75.24 -16.51 12.50
CA ALA A 566 -73.81 -16.67 12.26
C ALA A 566 -73.50 -16.67 10.74
N PRO A 567 -72.42 -15.99 10.30
CA PRO A 567 -72.04 -15.91 8.89
C PRO A 567 -71.70 -17.29 8.32
N VAL A 568 -72.35 -17.68 7.23
CA VAL A 568 -72.19 -18.99 6.57
C VAL A 568 -71.17 -18.91 5.44
N ASN A 569 -70.33 -19.95 5.32
CA ASN A 569 -69.34 -20.04 4.25
C ASN A 569 -70.00 -20.08 2.86
N PRO A 570 -69.41 -19.43 1.85
CA PRO A 570 -69.92 -19.45 0.48
C PRO A 570 -69.94 -20.87 -0.10
N GLY A 571 -71.10 -21.29 -0.62
CA GLY A 571 -71.29 -22.50 -1.43
C GLY A 571 -71.07 -22.25 -2.92
N GLY A 572 -71.09 -23.30 -3.74
CA GLY A 572 -71.01 -23.19 -5.21
C GLY A 572 -69.60 -23.14 -5.83
N PRO A 573 -69.51 -23.10 -7.19
CA PRO A 573 -68.27 -23.07 -7.96
C PRO A 573 -67.32 -21.94 -7.55
N LEU A 574 -66.01 -22.17 -7.63
CA LEU A 574 -65.00 -21.17 -7.24
C LEU A 574 -65.04 -19.91 -8.11
N ALA A 575 -65.44 -20.04 -9.38
CA ALA A 575 -65.54 -18.92 -10.31
C ALA A 575 -66.58 -17.87 -9.86
N ASP A 576 -67.70 -18.32 -9.29
CA ASP A 576 -68.81 -17.46 -8.85
C ASP A 576 -68.46 -16.64 -7.60
N ARG A 577 -67.31 -16.93 -6.98
CA ARG A 577 -66.78 -16.20 -5.82
C ARG A 577 -65.91 -15.00 -6.23
N PHE A 578 -65.53 -14.90 -7.52
CA PHE A 578 -64.74 -13.80 -8.07
C PHE A 578 -65.60 -12.68 -8.62
N THR A 579 -66.35 -11.99 -7.75
CA THR A 579 -67.17 -10.83 -8.13
C THR A 579 -66.53 -9.51 -7.73
N ALA A 580 -66.85 -8.44 -8.46
CA ALA A 580 -66.36 -7.08 -8.17
C ALA A 580 -66.79 -6.61 -6.77
N GLU A 581 -68.03 -6.92 -6.34
CA GLU A 581 -68.54 -6.60 -5.01
C GLU A 581 -67.76 -7.28 -3.88
N ARG A 582 -67.43 -8.58 -4.05
CA ARG A 582 -66.63 -9.31 -3.04
C ARG A 582 -65.19 -8.80 -3.02
N PHE A 583 -64.63 -8.42 -4.16
CA PHE A 583 -63.32 -7.78 -4.23
C PHE A 583 -63.30 -6.45 -3.48
N GLU A 584 -64.29 -5.58 -3.70
CA GLU A 584 -64.38 -4.28 -3.00
C GLU A 584 -64.51 -4.46 -1.48
N LYS A 585 -65.39 -5.37 -1.04
CA LYS A 585 -65.54 -5.71 0.39
C LYS A 585 -64.26 -6.28 0.99
N ALA A 586 -63.61 -7.23 0.30
CA ALA A 586 -62.35 -7.81 0.75
C ALA A 586 -61.22 -6.76 0.80
N LEU A 587 -61.11 -5.89 -0.21
CA LEU A 587 -60.13 -4.82 -0.26
C LEU A 587 -60.33 -3.83 0.90
N ARG A 588 -61.58 -3.44 1.18
CA ARG A 588 -61.92 -2.56 2.32
C ARG A 588 -61.54 -3.22 3.65
N VAL A 589 -61.80 -4.53 3.81
CA VAL A 589 -61.36 -5.29 5.00
C VAL A 589 -59.84 -5.25 5.12
N VAL A 590 -59.08 -5.53 4.05
CA VAL A 590 -57.60 -5.56 4.10
C VAL A 590 -57.00 -4.20 4.40
N ILE A 591 -57.50 -3.12 3.79
CA ILE A 591 -57.01 -1.76 4.04
C ILE A 591 -57.33 -1.34 5.48
N ASN A 592 -58.57 -1.56 5.93
CA ASN A 592 -59.00 -1.18 7.28
C ASN A 592 -58.31 -2.02 8.35
N SER A 593 -58.09 -3.31 8.13
CA SER A 593 -57.41 -4.19 9.09
C SER A 593 -55.89 -4.00 9.12
N GLY A 594 -55.28 -3.57 8.01
CA GLY A 594 -53.84 -3.28 7.95
C GLY A 594 -53.43 -1.95 8.60
N VAL A 595 -54.35 -0.98 8.71
CA VAL A 595 -54.05 0.40 9.16
C VAL A 595 -54.93 0.89 10.33
N PHE A 596 -56.15 0.38 10.50
CA PHE A 596 -57.15 0.91 11.45
C PHE A 596 -57.79 -0.18 12.35
N ARG A 597 -58.48 0.26 13.41
CA ARG A 597 -59.15 -0.61 14.40
C ARG A 597 -60.45 -1.19 13.84
N SER A 598 -60.36 -2.42 13.30
CA SER A 598 -61.44 -3.32 12.86
C SER A 598 -62.21 -2.91 11.59
N SER A 599 -62.53 -3.89 10.76
CA SER A 599 -63.21 -3.69 9.47
C SER A 599 -64.73 -3.47 9.58
N GLY A 600 -65.33 -3.76 10.74
CA GLY A 600 -66.79 -3.66 10.97
C GLY A 600 -67.62 -4.64 10.12
N GLN A 601 -66.99 -5.59 9.43
CA GLN A 601 -67.63 -6.55 8.53
C GLN A 601 -67.87 -7.89 9.23
N HIS A 602 -69.02 -8.53 8.95
CA HIS A 602 -69.27 -9.90 9.40
C HIS A 602 -68.45 -10.86 8.55
N LEU A 603 -67.44 -11.48 9.17
CA LEU A 603 -66.54 -12.45 8.52
C LEU A 603 -66.89 -13.87 8.95
N THR A 604 -66.69 -14.83 8.05
CA THR A 604 -66.72 -16.25 8.40
C THR A 604 -65.55 -16.58 9.34
N THR A 605 -65.55 -17.76 9.98
CA THR A 605 -64.42 -18.20 10.81
C THR A 605 -63.10 -18.17 10.06
N ALA A 606 -63.08 -18.58 8.79
CA ALA A 606 -61.91 -18.50 7.93
C ALA A 606 -61.51 -17.04 7.65
N GLY A 607 -62.48 -16.16 7.44
CA GLY A 607 -62.26 -14.72 7.27
C GLY A 607 -61.65 -14.06 8.50
N THR A 608 -62.12 -14.42 9.70
CA THR A 608 -61.56 -13.92 10.97
C THR A 608 -60.10 -14.31 11.14
N TYR A 609 -59.72 -15.57 10.88
CA TYR A 609 -58.32 -15.99 10.92
C TYR A 609 -57.46 -15.32 9.85
N THR A 610 -58.02 -15.10 8.65
CA THR A 610 -57.34 -14.40 7.56
C THR A 610 -57.08 -12.92 7.93
N GLU A 611 -58.07 -12.25 8.51
CA GLU A 611 -57.92 -10.87 9.01
C GLU A 611 -56.90 -10.80 10.16
N MET A 612 -56.95 -11.75 11.12
CA MET A 612 -55.96 -11.84 12.19
C MET A 612 -54.53 -11.98 11.64
N ALA A 613 -54.30 -12.87 10.66
CA ALA A 613 -53.00 -13.03 10.04
C ALA A 613 -52.51 -11.74 9.36
N ALA A 614 -53.41 -11.06 8.62
CA ALA A 614 -53.10 -9.79 7.94
C ALA A 614 -52.70 -8.67 8.92
N ARG A 615 -53.37 -8.60 10.09
CA ARG A 615 -53.06 -7.64 11.17
C ARG A 615 -51.65 -7.80 11.74
N PHE A 616 -51.03 -8.96 11.62
CA PHE A 616 -49.62 -9.15 12.01
C PHE A 616 -48.66 -8.94 10.84
N SER A 617 -48.97 -9.52 9.67
CA SER A 617 -48.03 -9.51 8.55
C SER A 617 -47.89 -8.13 7.89
N ALA A 618 -48.98 -7.38 7.76
CA ALA A 618 -48.95 -6.09 7.06
C ALA A 618 -48.16 -5.01 7.83
N PRO A 619 -48.39 -4.77 9.14
CA PRO A 619 -47.57 -3.82 9.90
C PRO A 619 -46.10 -4.23 9.98
N LEU A 620 -45.80 -5.53 10.08
CA LEU A 620 -44.43 -6.02 10.10
C LEU A 620 -43.68 -5.72 8.79
N LEU A 621 -44.30 -6.00 7.64
CA LEU A 621 -43.70 -5.73 6.33
C LEU A 621 -43.58 -4.22 6.08
N LEU A 622 -44.57 -3.43 6.52
CA LEU A 622 -44.50 -1.97 6.47
C LEU A 622 -43.38 -1.42 7.36
N ALA A 623 -43.23 -1.93 8.58
CA ALA A 623 -42.13 -1.55 9.49
C ALA A 623 -40.76 -1.88 8.89
N LEU A 624 -40.61 -3.06 8.26
CA LEU A 624 -39.39 -3.43 7.54
C LEU A 624 -39.11 -2.50 6.35
N ALA A 625 -40.15 -2.07 5.63
CA ALA A 625 -40.02 -1.09 4.55
C ALA A 625 -39.57 0.27 5.09
N VAL A 626 -40.19 0.77 6.16
CA VAL A 626 -39.83 2.03 6.82
C VAL A 626 -38.40 2.00 7.35
N LEU A 627 -37.98 0.91 8.00
CA LEU A 627 -36.60 0.73 8.45
C LEU A 627 -35.60 0.79 7.28
N ALA A 628 -35.93 0.15 6.15
CA ALA A 628 -35.09 0.19 4.97
C ALA A 628 -35.02 1.57 4.31
N VAL A 629 -36.11 2.35 4.35
CA VAL A 629 -36.13 3.75 3.90
C VAL A 629 -35.31 4.63 4.82
N ARG A 630 -35.49 4.54 6.15
CA ARG A 630 -34.68 5.27 7.13
C ARG A 630 -33.20 4.98 6.93
N ALA A 631 -32.84 3.70 6.80
CA ALA A 631 -31.48 3.28 6.54
C ALA A 631 -30.96 3.70 5.16
N ARG A 632 -31.79 4.21 4.25
CA ARG A 632 -31.37 4.79 2.95
C ARG A 632 -31.24 6.30 3.01
N VAL A 633 -32.06 6.98 3.82
CA VAL A 633 -31.98 8.44 4.05
C VAL A 633 -30.79 8.80 4.93
N LYS A 634 -30.39 7.91 5.83
CA LYS A 634 -29.18 8.05 6.65
C LYS A 634 -27.88 7.79 5.86
N ARG A 635 -27.98 7.27 4.64
CA ARG A 635 -26.87 7.14 3.68
C ARG A 635 -26.86 8.37 2.79
#